data_AF-M7A6U2-F1
#
_entry.id   AF-M7A6U2-F1
#
_cell.length_a   1.000
_cell.length_b   1.000
_cell.length_c   1.000
_cell.angle_alpha   90.00
_cell.angle_beta   90.00
_cell.angle_gamma   90.00
#
_symmetry.space_group_name_H-M   'P 1'
#
loop_
_entity.id
_entity.type
_entity.pdbx_description
1 polymer ?
#
loop_
_entity_poly.entity_id
_entity_poly.type
_entity_poly.pdbx_seq_one_letter_code
_entity_poly.pdbx_strand_id
1 'polypeptide(L)'
;MSILLPHVMEYNLTSSAGKYVMIARALDEDITNISVIEAAIKAVEGIRKIFIELKIPQRLSEYEVRKMDLPSIANLAASFPFLDSLPRELPKNEIETILIAAF
;
A
#
# COMPACT_ATOMS: atom_id res chain seq x y z
N MET A 1 9.15 -3.47 4.27
CA MET A 1 7.92 -2.66 4.37
C MET A 1 7.64 -1.82 3.13
N SER A 2 8.68 -1.36 2.41
CA SER A 2 8.53 -0.52 1.22
C SER A 2 7.62 -1.13 0.14
N ILE A 3 7.84 -2.38 -0.30
CA ILE A 3 7.02 -2.98 -1.39
C ILE A 3 5.51 -2.94 -1.09
N LEU A 4 5.11 -3.28 0.13
CA LEU A 4 3.69 -3.45 0.46
C LEU A 4 2.98 -2.12 0.68
N LEU A 5 3.71 -1.04 0.99
CA LEU A 5 3.11 0.23 1.37
C LEU A 5 2.16 0.80 0.30
N PRO A 6 2.52 0.89 -1.01
CA PRO A 6 1.64 1.45 -2.02
C PRO A 6 0.37 0.61 -2.21
N HIS A 7 0.48 -0.72 -2.08
CA HIS A 7 -0.68 -1.62 -2.20
C HIS A 7 -1.61 -1.50 -0.99
N VAL A 8 -1.07 -1.37 0.23
CA VAL A 8 -1.87 -1.07 1.42
C VAL A 8 -2.47 0.34 1.34
N MET A 9 -1.78 1.28 0.70
CA MET A 9 -2.32 2.61 0.48
C MET A 9 -3.50 2.56 -0.48
N GLU A 10 -3.39 1.86 -1.62
CA GLU A 10 -4.49 1.62 -2.57
C GLU A 10 -5.70 0.98 -1.89
N TYR A 11 -5.46 -0.03 -1.06
CA TYR A 11 -6.52 -0.64 -0.25
C TYR A 11 -7.22 0.39 0.66
N ASN A 12 -6.49 1.31 1.25
CA ASN A 12 -7.03 2.34 2.15
C ASN A 12 -7.38 3.66 1.46
N LEU A 13 -7.37 3.71 0.12
CA LEU A 13 -7.53 4.96 -0.64
C LEU A 13 -8.83 5.68 -0.29
N THR A 14 -9.94 4.96 -0.20
CA THR A 14 -11.25 5.54 0.10
C THR A 14 -11.46 5.82 1.59
N SER A 15 -10.91 4.99 2.48
CA SER A 15 -11.04 5.17 3.94
C SER A 15 -10.14 6.28 4.49
N SER A 16 -9.04 6.59 3.79
CA SER A 16 -8.00 7.50 4.26
C SER A 16 -7.65 8.63 3.28
N ALA A 17 -8.49 8.89 2.28
CA ALA A 17 -8.23 9.87 1.21
C ALA A 17 -7.75 11.23 1.73
N GLY A 18 -8.41 11.78 2.75
CA GLY A 18 -8.03 13.06 3.34
C GLY A 18 -6.61 13.08 3.94
N LYS A 19 -6.16 11.97 4.54
CA LYS A 19 -4.77 11.83 5.01
C LYS A 19 -3.80 11.77 3.83
N TYR A 20 -4.20 11.12 2.73
CA TYR A 20 -3.34 11.00 1.55
C TYR A 20 -3.21 12.31 0.80
N VAL A 21 -4.20 13.19 0.81
CA VAL A 21 -4.04 14.57 0.31
C VAL A 21 -2.89 15.28 1.03
N MET A 22 -2.74 15.09 2.35
CA MET A 22 -1.64 15.67 3.11
C MET A 22 -0.29 15.05 2.74
N ILE A 23 -0.27 13.74 2.46
CA ILE A 23 0.93 13.06 1.94
C ILE A 23 1.30 13.60 0.56
N ALA A 24 0.35 13.70 -0.38
CA ALA A 24 0.60 14.23 -1.72
C ALA A 24 1.22 15.64 -1.68
N ARG A 25 0.71 16.51 -0.79
CA ARG A 25 1.30 17.84 -0.54
C ARG A 25 2.73 17.76 -0.01
N ALA A 26 2.98 16.86 0.93
CA ALA A 26 4.32 16.69 1.51
C ALA A 26 5.34 16.09 0.51
N LEU A 27 4.84 15.43 -0.53
CA LEU A 27 5.65 14.90 -1.64
C LEU A 27 5.78 15.89 -2.81
N ASP A 28 5.31 17.13 -2.64
CA ASP A 28 5.28 18.17 -3.70
C ASP A 28 4.56 17.72 -4.99
N GLU A 29 3.56 16.83 -4.88
CA GLU A 29 2.71 16.45 -6.02
C GLU A 29 1.71 17.59 -6.34
N ASP A 30 1.51 17.86 -7.64
CA ASP A 30 0.50 18.82 -8.08
C ASP A 30 -0.90 18.25 -7.89
N ILE A 31 -1.62 18.83 -6.93
CA ILE A 31 -3.00 18.48 -6.58
C ILE A 31 -3.97 19.65 -6.80
N THR A 32 -3.61 20.61 -7.65
CA THR A 32 -4.49 21.74 -7.97
C THR A 32 -5.60 21.32 -8.92
N ASN A 33 -6.82 21.83 -8.71
CA ASN A 33 -7.99 21.58 -9.58
C ASN A 33 -8.37 20.11 -9.80
N ILE A 34 -7.98 19.21 -8.90
CA ILE A 34 -8.39 17.81 -8.91
C ILE A 34 -9.22 17.46 -7.67
N SER A 35 -9.93 16.35 -7.74
CA SER A 35 -10.72 15.82 -6.62
C SER A 35 -9.83 15.28 -5.49
N VAL A 36 -10.43 15.11 -4.31
CA VAL A 36 -9.77 14.49 -3.14
C VAL A 36 -9.25 13.08 -3.46
N ILE A 37 -9.98 12.31 -4.26
CA ILE A 37 -9.58 10.96 -4.64
C ILE A 37 -8.39 11.00 -5.61
N GLU A 38 -8.42 11.89 -6.61
CA GLU A 38 -7.27 12.06 -7.52
C GLU A 38 -6.02 12.53 -6.78
N ALA A 39 -6.17 13.46 -5.82
CA ALA A 39 -5.07 13.87 -4.95
C ALA A 39 -4.57 12.73 -4.04
N ALA A 40 -5.45 11.85 -3.57
CA ALA A 40 -5.05 10.66 -2.83
C ALA A 40 -4.29 9.64 -3.71
N ILE A 41 -4.68 9.51 -4.99
CA ILE A 41 -3.99 8.67 -5.97
C ILE A 41 -2.57 9.22 -6.22
N LYS A 42 -2.43 10.54 -6.37
CA LYS A 42 -1.12 11.22 -6.49
C LYS A 42 -0.17 10.87 -5.34
N ALA A 43 -0.66 10.74 -4.10
CA ALA A 43 0.18 10.30 -2.98
C ALA A 43 0.71 8.86 -3.16
N VAL A 44 -0.13 7.92 -3.62
CA VAL A 44 0.30 6.55 -3.91
C VAL A 44 1.37 6.55 -5.01
N GLU A 45 1.12 7.29 -6.09
CA GLU A 45 2.05 7.44 -7.20
C GLU A 45 3.39 8.05 -6.75
N GLY A 46 3.36 9.11 -5.94
CA GLY A 46 4.56 9.75 -5.40
C GLY A 46 5.42 8.80 -4.58
N ILE A 47 4.81 7.97 -3.73
CA ILE A 47 5.53 6.93 -2.98
C ILE A 47 6.14 5.89 -3.93
N ARG A 48 5.40 5.46 -4.97
CA ARG A 48 5.94 4.52 -5.98
C ARG A 48 7.14 5.13 -6.72
N LYS A 49 7.08 6.41 -7.11
CA LYS A 49 8.19 7.13 -7.76
C LYS A 49 9.43 7.14 -6.87
N ILE A 50 9.28 7.49 -5.59
CA ILE A 50 10.38 7.50 -4.61
C ILE A 50 11.03 6.11 -4.52
N PHE A 51 10.24 5.04 -4.46
CA PHE A 51 10.81 3.69 -4.39
C PHE A 51 11.58 3.30 -5.65
N ILE A 52 11.11 3.72 -6.82
CA ILE A 52 11.83 3.51 -8.09
C ILE A 52 13.14 4.30 -8.10
N GLU A 53 13.12 5.57 -7.69
CA GLU A 53 14.32 6.43 -7.62
C GLU A 53 15.37 5.87 -6.66
N LEU A 54 14.92 5.35 -5.51
CA LEU A 54 15.78 4.69 -4.53
C LEU A 54 16.20 3.27 -4.93
N LYS A 55 15.77 2.77 -6.10
CA LYS A 55 16.03 1.42 -6.61
C LYS A 55 15.64 0.33 -5.63
N ILE A 56 14.55 0.56 -4.89
CA ILE A 56 13.95 -0.46 -4.04
C ILE A 56 13.24 -1.44 -4.99
N PRO A 57 13.41 -2.77 -4.82
CA PRO A 57 12.68 -3.73 -5.62
C PRO A 57 11.17 -3.54 -5.44
N GLN A 58 10.42 -3.73 -6.53
CA GLN A 58 9.02 -3.33 -6.63
C GLN A 58 8.06 -4.50 -6.40
N ARG A 59 8.58 -5.72 -6.46
CA ARG A 59 7.81 -6.96 -6.31
C ARG A 59 8.37 -7.86 -5.22
N LEU A 60 7.48 -8.60 -4.57
CA LEU A 60 7.88 -9.64 -3.60
C LEU A 60 8.74 -10.72 -4.24
N SER A 61 8.51 -11.03 -5.53
CA SER A 61 9.31 -11.97 -6.31
C SER A 61 10.79 -11.59 -6.44
N GLU A 62 11.13 -10.31 -6.26
CA GLU A 62 12.50 -9.82 -6.24
C GLU A 62 13.20 -10.01 -4.88
N TYR A 63 12.47 -10.42 -3.84
CA TYR A 63 12.96 -10.62 -2.47
C TYR A 63 13.02 -12.10 -2.06
N GLU A 64 13.20 -13.02 -3.03
CA GLU A 64 13.22 -14.47 -2.81
C GLU A 64 11.95 -15.04 -2.15
N VAL A 65 10.86 -14.26 -2.11
CA VAL A 65 9.54 -14.75 -1.68
C VAL A 65 8.99 -15.63 -2.77
N ARG A 66 8.62 -16.86 -2.42
CA ARG A 66 7.97 -17.78 -3.37
C ARG A 66 6.48 -17.56 -3.33
N LYS A 67 5.83 -17.63 -4.49
CA LYS A 67 4.37 -17.50 -4.61
C LYS A 67 3.60 -18.49 -3.73
N MET A 68 4.16 -19.67 -3.50
CA MET A 68 3.56 -20.70 -2.64
C MET A 68 3.56 -20.36 -1.14
N ASP A 69 4.40 -19.41 -0.72
CA ASP A 69 4.48 -18.98 0.69
C ASP A 69 3.46 -17.85 1.00
N LEU A 70 2.81 -17.24 -0.01
CA LEU A 70 1.86 -16.15 0.22
C LEU A 70 0.69 -16.52 1.15
N PRO A 71 0.07 -17.71 1.07
CA PRO A 71 -1.02 -18.09 1.98
C PRO A 71 -0.56 -18.23 3.44
N SER A 72 0.66 -18.72 3.69
CA SER A 72 1.20 -18.83 5.05
C SER A 72 1.57 -17.46 5.61
N ILE A 73 2.13 -16.58 4.77
CA ILE A 73 2.39 -15.18 5.12
C ILE A 73 1.08 -14.46 5.48
N ALA A 74 0.01 -14.65 4.69
CA ALA A 74 -1.28 -14.04 4.97
C ALA A 74 -1.91 -14.56 6.28
N ASN A 75 -1.82 -15.87 6.55
CA ASN A 75 -2.24 -16.46 7.82
C ASN A 75 -1.50 -15.85 9.02
N LEU A 76 -0.18 -15.71 8.91
CA LEU A 76 0.63 -15.10 9.96
C LEU A 76 0.29 -13.61 10.12
N ALA A 77 0.13 -12.89 9.01
CA ALA A 77 -0.23 -11.48 9.04
C ALA A 77 -1.59 -11.26 9.74
N ALA A 78 -2.58 -12.13 9.47
CA ALA A 78 -3.89 -12.09 10.07
C ALA A 78 -3.92 -12.36 11.58
N SER A 79 -2.84 -12.89 12.17
CA SER A 79 -2.76 -13.15 13.62
C SER A 79 -2.20 -11.98 14.42
N PHE A 80 -1.73 -10.91 13.77
CA PHE A 80 -1.17 -9.76 14.48
C PHE A 80 -2.25 -8.90 15.15
N PRO A 81 -2.14 -8.63 16.47
CA PRO A 81 -3.16 -7.87 17.21
C PRO A 81 -3.36 -6.42 16.75
N PHE A 82 -2.39 -5.82 16.06
CA PHE A 82 -2.52 -4.43 15.61
C PHE A 82 -3.58 -4.26 14.50
N LEU A 83 -3.97 -5.34 13.83
CA LEU A 83 -4.99 -5.31 12.78
C LEU A 83 -6.33 -4.78 13.29
N ASP A 84 -6.66 -5.04 14.56
CA ASP A 84 -7.89 -4.58 15.21
C ASP A 84 -7.96 -3.06 15.37
N SER A 85 -6.82 -2.36 15.25
CA SER A 85 -6.71 -0.90 15.37
C SER A 85 -6.62 -0.20 14.02
N LEU A 86 -6.77 -0.92 12.90
CA LEU A 86 -6.70 -0.33 11.57
C LEU A 86 -7.96 0.49 11.24
N PRO A 87 -7.83 1.57 10.43
CA PRO A 87 -8.97 2.41 10.04
C PRO A 87 -9.97 1.69 9.13
N ARG A 88 -9.59 0.54 8.57
CA ARG A 88 -10.41 -0.33 7.72
C ARG A 88 -10.13 -1.77 8.12
N GLU A 89 -11.18 -2.56 8.29
CA GLU A 89 -11.09 -3.98 8.58
C GLU A 89 -10.26 -4.67 7.49
N LEU A 90 -9.26 -5.46 7.88
CA LEU A 90 -8.35 -6.13 6.96
C LEU A 90 -8.39 -7.65 7.20
N PRO A 91 -9.42 -8.34 6.68
CA PRO A 91 -9.52 -9.79 6.83
C PRO A 91 -8.45 -10.50 6.00
N LYS A 92 -8.16 -11.75 6.35
CA LYS A 92 -7.10 -12.57 5.72
C LYS A 92 -7.18 -12.58 4.18
N ASN A 93 -8.37 -12.70 3.60
CA ASN A 93 -8.55 -12.71 2.14
C ASN A 93 -8.07 -11.41 1.48
N GLU A 94 -8.28 -10.26 2.14
CA GLU A 94 -7.78 -8.97 1.64
C GLU A 94 -6.25 -8.88 1.76
N ILE A 95 -5.67 -9.44 2.83
CA ILE A 95 -4.22 -9.57 2.96
C ILE A 95 -3.65 -10.42 1.81
N GLU A 96 -4.27 -11.55 1.49
CA GLU A 96 -3.87 -12.39 0.34
C GLU A 96 -3.97 -11.60 -0.97
N THR A 97 -5.04 -10.84 -1.20
CA THR A 97 -5.19 -9.98 -2.38
C THR A 97 -4.07 -8.95 -2.49
N ILE A 98 -3.71 -8.28 -1.38
CA ILE A 98 -2.60 -7.32 -1.34
C ILE A 98 -1.26 -8.00 -1.65
N LEU A 99 -1.00 -9.18 -1.07
CA LEU A 99 0.23 -9.94 -1.32
C LEU A 99 0.32 -10.40 -2.78
N ILE A 100 -0.80 -10.82 -3.38
CA ILE A 100 -0.86 -11.21 -4.79
C ILE A 100 -0.62 -10.01 -5.71
N ALA A 101 -1.18 -8.85 -5.39
CA ALA A 101 -0.97 -7.62 -6.16
C ALA A 101 0.49 -7.13 -6.08
N ALA A 102 1.18 -7.43 -4.98
CA ALA A 102 2.57 -7.06 -4.74
C ALA A 102 3.60 -8.08 -5.28
N PHE A 103 3.17 -9.21 -5.85
CA PHE A 103 4.04 -10.26 -6.39
C PHE A 103 4.36 -10.03 -7.87
#